data_AF-A0A7J5MWP6-F1
#
_entry.id   AF-A0A7J5MWP6-F1
#
_cell.length_a   1.000
_cell.length_b   1.000
_cell.length_c   1.000
_cell.angle_alpha   90.00
_cell.angle_beta   90.00
_cell.angle_gamma   90.00
#
_symmetry.space_group_name_H-M   'P 1'
#
loop_
_entity.id
_entity.type
_entity.pdbx_description
1 polymer ?
#
loop_
_entity_poly.entity_id
_entity_poly.type
_entity_poly.pdbx_seq_one_letter_code
_entity_poly.pdbx_strand_id
1 'polypeptide(L)'
;MSGNPSIEDRDELDRRVRAIRWDDKAVEFGSPQRCRVAAMMVESGLVGGRLRRVFPSRDQWEAMTEYTTTKIAEKIIGVGLGSKTSQWNWGGLWNPREESSFSGWVRQLAYTVARTNARRVLHSAHELSASRFEDEDGYNPVWDDKASTPLNAGTETGGPFDTVPGLTVPRPIGADRRLLTRILTDSGAEAMADRARTMGWWHRTLDGLDAGVCAALLLQPVSRRLKGVLPRMLPDMADVAGLYEATQMSSDPRDVAPLRRAVAREARRLGCVEWDVWCRLGTAAARLAVG
;
A
#
# COMPACT_ATOMS: atom_id res chain seq x y z
N MET A 1 -9.84 10.50 18.92
CA MET A 1 -11.15 11.17 18.78
C MET A 1 -11.21 11.84 17.42
N SER A 2 -12.16 11.51 16.54
CA SER A 2 -12.55 12.37 15.41
C SER A 2 -14.05 12.26 15.22
N GLY A 3 -14.77 13.24 15.77
CA GLY A 3 -16.20 13.42 15.57
C GLY A 3 -16.50 13.95 14.17
N ASN A 4 -17.73 13.76 13.72
CA ASN A 4 -18.21 14.32 12.46
C ASN A 4 -17.98 15.84 12.42
N PRO A 5 -17.55 16.42 11.28
CA PRO A 5 -17.49 17.87 11.15
C PRO A 5 -18.89 18.47 11.39
N SER A 6 -18.92 19.47 12.25
CA SER A 6 -20.10 20.21 12.68
C SER A 6 -20.74 20.94 11.47
N ILE A 7 -21.92 21.54 11.66
CA ILE A 7 -22.51 22.40 10.61
C ILE A 7 -21.64 23.64 10.39
N GLU A 8 -21.08 24.18 11.47
CA GLU A 8 -20.17 25.34 11.45
C GLU A 8 -18.89 25.06 10.63
N ASP A 9 -18.33 23.85 10.73
CA ASP A 9 -17.15 23.45 9.94
C ASP A 9 -17.43 23.40 8.42
N ARG A 10 -18.69 23.19 8.03
CA ARG A 10 -19.10 23.13 6.61
C ARG A 10 -19.27 24.52 6.03
N ASP A 11 -19.95 25.39 6.77
CA ASP A 11 -20.16 26.77 6.37
C ASP A 11 -18.83 27.53 6.35
N GLU A 12 -17.89 27.19 7.24
CA GLU A 12 -16.51 27.68 7.22
C GLU A 12 -15.76 27.23 5.95
N LEU A 13 -15.81 25.94 5.59
CA LEU A 13 -15.14 25.44 4.39
C LEU A 13 -15.70 26.09 3.12
N ASP A 14 -17.02 26.19 2.99
CA ASP A 14 -17.66 26.84 1.85
C ASP A 14 -17.30 28.33 1.78
N ARG A 15 -17.24 29.02 2.93
CA ARG A 15 -16.81 30.42 2.99
C ARG A 15 -15.35 30.58 2.55
N ARG A 16 -14.45 29.71 3.02
CA ARG A 16 -13.02 29.73 2.64
C ARG A 16 -12.82 29.47 1.15
N VAL A 17 -13.59 28.55 0.55
CA VAL A 17 -13.52 28.29 -0.90
C VAL A 17 -14.08 29.46 -1.70
N ARG A 18 -15.18 30.08 -1.25
CA ARG A 18 -15.77 31.28 -1.88
C ARG A 18 -14.88 32.51 -1.77
N ALA A 19 -14.06 32.61 -0.73
CA ALA A 19 -13.12 33.71 -0.56
C ALA A 19 -11.94 33.67 -1.57
N ILE A 20 -11.77 32.58 -2.32
CA ILE A 20 -10.76 32.48 -3.37
C ILE A 20 -11.25 33.25 -4.60
N ARG A 21 -10.37 34.10 -5.15
CA ARG A 21 -10.62 34.75 -6.44
C ARG A 21 -10.42 33.76 -7.58
N TRP A 22 -11.49 33.46 -8.32
CA TRP A 22 -11.51 32.49 -9.42
C TRP A 22 -11.42 33.16 -10.81
N ASP A 23 -10.27 33.77 -11.10
CA ASP A 23 -9.94 34.24 -12.45
C ASP A 23 -9.65 33.07 -13.40
N ASP A 24 -9.45 33.37 -14.69
CA ASP A 24 -9.24 32.33 -15.72
C ASP A 24 -8.04 31.42 -15.42
N LYS A 25 -6.99 31.92 -14.77
CA LYS A 25 -5.82 31.11 -14.38
C LYS A 25 -6.10 30.25 -13.15
N ALA A 26 -6.85 30.78 -12.18
CA ALA A 26 -7.22 30.05 -10.99
C ALA A 26 -8.13 28.85 -11.30
N VAL A 27 -8.96 28.94 -12.35
CA VAL A 27 -9.85 27.84 -12.74
C VAL A 27 -9.18 26.73 -13.56
N GLU A 28 -7.98 26.97 -14.11
CA GLU A 28 -7.22 25.97 -14.86
C GLU A 28 -6.94 24.72 -14.03
N PHE A 29 -6.90 23.56 -14.68
CA PHE A 29 -6.56 22.31 -14.01
C PHE A 29 -5.11 22.32 -13.51
N GLY A 30 -4.91 21.80 -12.30
CA GLY A 30 -3.60 21.83 -11.63
C GLY A 30 -3.22 23.18 -11.05
N SER A 31 -4.08 24.21 -11.12
CA SER A 31 -3.77 25.52 -10.57
C SER A 31 -3.48 25.46 -9.06
N PRO A 32 -2.62 26.37 -8.54
CA PRO A 32 -2.38 26.47 -7.11
C PRO A 32 -3.66 26.62 -6.27
N GLN A 33 -4.67 27.31 -6.80
CA GLN A 33 -5.96 27.53 -6.17
C GLN A 33 -6.75 26.22 -6.06
N ARG A 34 -6.82 25.41 -7.12
CA ARG A 34 -7.47 24.09 -7.07
C ARG A 34 -6.73 23.13 -6.13
N CYS A 35 -5.40 23.12 -6.14
CA CYS A 35 -4.59 22.33 -5.21
C CYS A 35 -4.83 22.74 -3.76
N ARG A 36 -4.94 24.05 -3.50
CA ARG A 36 -5.27 24.58 -2.16
C ARG A 36 -6.65 24.14 -1.71
N VAL A 37 -7.66 24.16 -2.59
CA VAL A 37 -9.02 23.66 -2.25
C VAL A 37 -9.01 22.16 -1.95
N ALA A 38 -8.27 21.36 -2.71
CA ALA A 38 -8.11 19.94 -2.43
C ALA A 38 -7.47 19.70 -1.04
N ALA A 39 -6.44 20.47 -0.69
CA ALA A 39 -5.84 20.41 0.65
C ALA A 39 -6.84 20.79 1.76
N MET A 40 -7.60 21.88 1.59
CA MET A 40 -8.65 22.29 2.54
C MET A 40 -9.70 21.18 2.74
N MET A 41 -10.08 20.48 1.67
CA MET A 41 -10.99 19.34 1.75
C MET A 41 -10.39 18.19 2.58
N VAL A 42 -9.12 17.84 2.38
CA VAL A 42 -8.45 16.79 3.16
C VAL A 42 -8.38 17.17 4.65
N GLU A 43 -7.94 18.40 4.95
CA GLU A 43 -7.84 18.93 6.31
C GLU A 43 -9.18 18.94 7.05
N SER A 44 -10.27 19.23 6.34
CA SER A 44 -11.62 19.30 6.94
C SER A 44 -12.16 17.96 7.44
N GLY A 45 -11.58 16.83 7.03
CA GLY A 45 -12.11 15.49 7.34
C GLY A 45 -13.51 15.21 6.79
N LEU A 46 -14.03 16.07 5.89
CA LEU A 46 -15.42 16.05 5.41
C LEU A 46 -15.80 14.71 4.75
N VAL A 47 -14.87 14.12 3.99
CA VAL A 47 -15.06 12.82 3.35
C VAL A 47 -15.19 11.71 4.40
N GLY A 48 -14.26 11.66 5.35
CA GLY A 48 -14.28 10.67 6.44
C GLY A 48 -15.54 10.76 7.28
N GLY A 49 -15.94 11.96 7.71
CA GLY A 49 -17.18 12.17 8.44
C GLY A 49 -18.42 11.74 7.66
N ARG A 50 -18.47 12.01 6.34
CA ARG A 50 -19.58 11.56 5.49
C ARG A 50 -19.64 10.03 5.40
N LEU A 51 -18.50 9.38 5.24
CA LEU A 51 -18.41 7.93 5.03
C LEU A 51 -18.56 7.12 6.32
N ARG A 52 -18.35 7.71 7.50
CA ARG A 52 -18.50 7.01 8.79
C ARG A 52 -19.92 6.46 9.01
N ARG A 53 -20.94 7.10 8.42
CA ARG A 53 -22.35 6.65 8.46
C ARG A 53 -22.69 5.60 7.40
N VAL A 54 -21.80 5.40 6.43
CA VAL A 54 -21.98 4.48 5.30
C VAL A 54 -21.22 3.18 5.54
N PHE A 55 -20.04 3.28 6.17
CA PHE A 55 -19.18 2.14 6.53
C PHE A 55 -18.97 2.14 8.06
N PRO A 56 -19.71 1.29 8.80
CA PRO A 56 -19.61 1.24 10.26
C PRO A 56 -18.30 0.58 10.74
N SER A 57 -17.78 -0.40 9.99
CA SER A 57 -16.44 -0.99 10.24
C SER A 57 -15.36 0.08 10.08
N ARG A 58 -14.42 0.11 11.04
CA ARG A 58 -13.33 1.08 11.05
C ARG A 58 -12.41 0.89 9.84
N ASP A 59 -12.06 -0.35 9.50
CA ASP A 59 -11.11 -0.63 8.41
C ASP A 59 -11.74 -0.34 7.04
N GLN A 60 -13.01 -0.69 6.86
CA GLN A 60 -13.77 -0.33 5.66
C GLN A 60 -13.91 1.19 5.54
N TRP A 61 -14.16 1.88 6.65
CA TRP A 61 -14.23 3.33 6.69
C TRP A 61 -12.89 3.98 6.34
N GLU A 62 -11.78 3.53 6.91
CA GLU A 62 -10.44 4.05 6.65
C GLU A 62 -10.05 3.83 5.17
N ALA A 63 -10.21 2.60 4.66
CA ALA A 63 -9.91 2.26 3.27
C ALA A 63 -10.76 3.05 2.27
N MET A 64 -12.07 3.15 2.50
CA MET A 64 -12.96 3.92 1.62
C MET A 64 -12.74 5.42 1.75
N THR A 65 -12.33 5.92 2.91
CA THR A 65 -11.98 7.33 3.10
C THR A 65 -10.71 7.67 2.33
N GLU A 66 -9.65 6.87 2.43
CA GLU A 66 -8.41 7.09 1.68
C GLU A 66 -8.65 7.07 0.16
N TYR A 67 -9.32 6.02 -0.33
CA TYR A 67 -9.64 5.86 -1.74
C TYR A 67 -10.49 7.03 -2.26
N THR A 68 -11.58 7.35 -1.55
CA THR A 68 -12.55 8.35 -1.98
C THR A 68 -11.97 9.76 -1.91
N THR A 69 -11.20 10.07 -0.87
CA THR A 69 -10.49 11.35 -0.73
C THR A 69 -9.56 11.58 -1.91
N THR A 70 -8.81 10.55 -2.32
CA THR A 70 -7.91 10.62 -3.48
C THR A 70 -8.69 10.91 -4.77
N LYS A 71 -9.82 10.22 -5.01
CA LYS A 71 -10.64 10.43 -6.21
C LYS A 71 -11.32 11.79 -6.26
N ILE A 72 -11.73 12.34 -5.11
CA ILE A 72 -12.33 13.67 -5.07
C ILE A 72 -11.25 14.73 -5.27
N ALA A 73 -10.07 14.57 -4.67
CA ALA A 73 -8.94 15.48 -4.90
C ALA A 73 -8.56 15.57 -6.38
N GLU A 74 -8.51 14.43 -7.08
CA GLU A 74 -8.33 14.39 -8.55
C GLU A 74 -9.40 15.21 -9.29
N LYS A 75 -10.66 15.11 -8.88
CA LYS A 75 -11.80 15.82 -9.50
C LYS A 75 -11.84 17.31 -9.18
N ILE A 76 -11.25 17.73 -8.07
CA ILE A 76 -11.05 19.13 -7.70
C ILE A 76 -9.91 19.72 -8.52
N ILE A 77 -8.77 19.01 -8.59
CA ILE A 77 -7.54 19.49 -9.24
C ILE A 77 -7.66 19.43 -10.76
N GLY A 78 -8.39 18.46 -11.31
CA GLY A 78 -8.48 18.24 -12.75
C GLY A 78 -7.28 17.48 -13.34
N VAL A 79 -6.45 16.87 -12.49
CA VAL A 79 -5.26 16.08 -12.85
C VAL A 79 -5.31 14.72 -12.19
N GLY A 80 -4.96 13.65 -12.92
CA GLY A 80 -4.91 12.30 -12.38
C GLY A 80 -3.71 12.11 -11.45
N LEU A 81 -3.97 11.71 -10.20
CA LEU A 81 -2.98 11.38 -9.17
C LEU A 81 -2.77 9.86 -9.00
N GLY A 82 -3.65 9.06 -9.62
CA GLY A 82 -3.60 7.60 -9.71
C GLY A 82 -4.66 7.01 -10.65
N SER A 83 -5.53 7.83 -11.24
CA SER A 83 -6.49 7.46 -12.28
C SER A 83 -5.96 7.67 -13.70
N LYS A 84 -6.38 6.82 -14.65
CA LYS A 84 -6.26 7.11 -16.09
C LYS A 84 -7.25 8.22 -16.46
N THR A 85 -6.74 9.40 -16.80
CA THR A 85 -7.54 10.59 -17.14
C THR A 85 -8.40 10.40 -18.40
N SER A 86 -8.04 9.45 -19.28
CA SER A 86 -8.81 9.10 -20.48
C SER A 86 -10.19 8.48 -20.20
N GLN A 87 -10.46 8.06 -18.96
CA GLN A 87 -11.73 7.48 -18.53
C GLN A 87 -12.58 8.44 -17.69
N TRP A 88 -12.19 9.71 -17.61
CA TRP A 88 -12.89 10.68 -16.79
C TRP A 88 -14.17 11.18 -17.47
N ASN A 89 -15.25 11.22 -16.69
CA ASN A 89 -16.39 12.06 -17.03
C ASN A 89 -16.00 13.52 -16.70
N TRP A 90 -15.57 14.26 -17.73
CA TRP A 90 -15.16 15.66 -17.64
C TRP A 90 -16.29 16.60 -17.17
N GLY A 91 -17.56 16.24 -17.44
CA GLY A 91 -18.72 16.96 -16.92
C GLY A 91 -19.02 16.71 -15.44
N GLY A 92 -18.27 15.82 -14.78
CA GLY A 92 -18.37 15.53 -13.35
C GLY A 92 -17.15 16.00 -12.54
N LEU A 93 -16.40 16.97 -13.07
CA LEU A 93 -15.33 17.67 -12.35
C LEU A 93 -15.91 18.84 -11.56
N TRP A 94 -15.20 19.27 -10.52
CA TRP A 94 -15.64 20.42 -9.77
C TRP A 94 -15.40 21.71 -10.56
N ASN A 95 -16.45 22.52 -10.67
CA ASN A 95 -16.41 23.84 -11.27
C ASN A 95 -16.39 24.91 -10.17
N PRO A 96 -15.27 25.62 -9.98
CA PRO A 96 -15.17 26.67 -8.95
C PRO A 96 -16.03 27.91 -9.21
N ARG A 97 -16.60 28.06 -10.42
CA ARG A 97 -17.50 29.18 -10.78
C ARG A 97 -18.98 28.88 -10.56
N GLU A 98 -19.34 27.64 -10.25
CA GLU A 98 -20.72 27.33 -9.88
C GLU A 98 -21.01 27.82 -8.46
N GLU A 99 -22.19 28.41 -8.26
CA GLU A 99 -22.63 28.91 -6.94
C GLU A 99 -23.02 27.79 -5.96
N SER A 100 -22.93 26.53 -6.39
CA SER A 100 -23.26 25.36 -5.58
C SER A 100 -22.30 25.23 -4.39
N SER A 101 -22.82 24.70 -3.27
CA SER A 101 -22.01 24.46 -2.08
C SER A 101 -20.91 23.44 -2.39
N PHE A 102 -19.66 23.81 -2.11
CA PHE A 102 -18.51 22.92 -2.30
C PHE A 102 -18.58 21.74 -1.34
N SER A 103 -18.89 21.98 -0.07
CA SER A 103 -19.07 20.95 0.94
C SER A 103 -20.23 20.00 0.59
N GLY A 104 -21.32 20.54 0.02
CA GLY A 104 -22.44 19.77 -0.52
C GLY A 104 -22.02 18.88 -1.70
N TRP A 105 -21.29 19.45 -2.66
CA TRP A 105 -20.74 18.74 -3.81
C TRP A 105 -19.82 17.59 -3.37
N VAL A 106 -18.85 17.85 -2.46
CA VAL A 106 -17.93 16.85 -1.93
C VAL A 106 -18.69 15.72 -1.24
N ARG A 107 -19.69 16.02 -0.41
CA ARG A 107 -20.45 14.98 0.33
C ARG A 107 -21.28 14.10 -0.58
N GLN A 108 -21.91 14.69 -1.60
CA GLN A 108 -22.70 13.95 -2.57
C GLN A 108 -21.80 13.06 -3.42
N LEU A 109 -20.70 13.61 -3.91
CA LEU A 109 -19.74 12.87 -4.71
C LEU A 109 -19.05 11.77 -3.89
N ALA A 110 -18.66 12.04 -2.64
CA ALA A 110 -18.07 11.04 -1.74
C ALA A 110 -18.99 9.84 -1.55
N TYR A 111 -20.28 10.10 -1.33
CA TYR A 111 -21.27 9.05 -1.20
C TYR A 111 -21.39 8.21 -2.49
N THR A 112 -21.50 8.87 -3.65
CA THR A 112 -21.62 8.19 -4.95
C THR A 112 -20.36 7.39 -5.31
N VAL A 113 -19.18 8.01 -5.23
CA VAL A 113 -17.89 7.36 -5.51
C VAL A 113 -17.70 6.18 -4.58
N ALA A 114 -17.94 6.37 -3.28
CA ALA A 114 -17.74 5.31 -2.31
C ALA A 114 -18.72 4.16 -2.54
N ARG A 115 -20.02 4.39 -2.77
CA ARG A 115 -20.98 3.30 -3.03
C ARG A 115 -20.68 2.54 -4.32
N THR A 116 -20.44 3.25 -5.43
CA THR A 116 -20.18 2.63 -6.73
C THR A 116 -18.89 1.83 -6.73
N ASN A 117 -17.91 2.25 -5.92
CA ASN A 117 -16.63 1.56 -5.80
C ASN A 117 -16.53 0.68 -4.56
N ALA A 118 -17.51 0.68 -3.64
CA ALA A 118 -17.45 -0.06 -2.38
C ALA A 118 -17.18 -1.52 -2.66
N ARG A 119 -17.97 -2.14 -3.54
CA ARG A 119 -17.75 -3.55 -3.89
C ARG A 119 -16.37 -3.79 -4.48
N ARG A 120 -15.84 -2.90 -5.33
CA ARG A 120 -14.51 -3.08 -5.92
C ARG A 120 -13.38 -2.76 -4.96
N VAL A 121 -13.48 -1.73 -4.15
CA VAL A 121 -12.42 -1.27 -3.24
C VAL A 121 -12.44 -2.10 -1.97
N LEU A 122 -13.63 -2.45 -1.49
CA LEU A 122 -13.81 -3.37 -0.37
C LEU A 122 -13.74 -4.83 -0.78
N HIS A 123 -14.02 -5.26 -2.03
CA HIS A 123 -13.55 -6.59 -2.50
C HIS A 123 -12.11 -6.55 -2.96
N SER A 124 -11.52 -5.46 -3.43
CA SER A 124 -10.06 -5.41 -3.53
C SER A 124 -9.42 -5.27 -2.15
N ALA A 125 -10.19 -4.88 -1.12
CA ALA A 125 -9.78 -4.97 0.27
C ALA A 125 -10.23 -6.27 0.96
N HIS A 126 -11.20 -7.06 0.42
CA HIS A 126 -11.70 -8.37 0.93
C HIS A 126 -11.15 -9.58 0.17
N GLU A 127 -10.84 -9.47 -1.12
CA GLU A 127 -9.83 -10.28 -1.81
C GLU A 127 -8.43 -9.99 -1.25
N LEU A 128 -8.32 -8.98 -0.37
CA LEU A 128 -7.22 -8.71 0.56
C LEU A 128 -7.65 -8.71 2.06
N SER A 129 -8.84 -9.23 2.42
CA SER A 129 -9.32 -9.33 3.81
C SER A 129 -10.25 -10.53 4.00
N ALA A 130 -9.65 -11.60 4.53
CA ALA A 130 -10.07 -12.49 5.62
C ALA A 130 -11.53 -13.00 5.80
N SER A 131 -12.57 -12.44 5.17
CA SER A 131 -13.96 -12.70 5.57
C SER A 131 -14.62 -13.91 4.90
N ARG A 132 -13.86 -14.91 4.47
CA ARG A 132 -14.44 -16.22 4.10
C ARG A 132 -14.38 -17.23 5.26
N PHE A 133 -13.85 -16.82 6.43
CA PHE A 133 -13.48 -17.72 7.51
C PHE A 133 -13.72 -17.19 8.95
N GLU A 134 -14.53 -16.15 9.17
CA GLU A 134 -14.76 -15.61 10.53
C GLU A 134 -16.16 -15.96 11.07
N ASP A 135 -16.19 -16.77 12.14
CA ASP A 135 -17.30 -17.00 13.04
C ASP A 135 -17.46 -15.81 14.02
N GLU A 136 -18.62 -15.70 14.69
CA GLU A 136 -19.10 -14.52 15.46
C GLU A 136 -18.19 -13.98 16.59
N ASP A 137 -17.05 -14.61 16.89
CA ASP A 137 -16.07 -14.16 17.89
C ASP A 137 -14.75 -13.60 17.30
N GLY A 138 -14.64 -13.44 15.97
CA GLY A 138 -13.47 -12.79 15.34
C GLY A 138 -12.22 -13.68 15.30
N TYR A 139 -12.41 -14.92 14.83
CA TYR A 139 -11.38 -15.95 14.76
C TYR A 139 -11.03 -16.27 13.31
N ASN A 140 -9.76 -16.12 12.92
CA ASN A 140 -9.21 -16.45 11.60
C ASN A 140 -8.32 -17.72 11.67
N PRO A 141 -8.80 -18.90 11.27
CA PRO A 141 -8.11 -20.19 11.51
C PRO A 141 -6.72 -20.35 10.86
N VAL A 142 -6.32 -19.48 9.93
CA VAL A 142 -5.00 -19.58 9.23
C VAL A 142 -3.91 -18.80 9.96
N TRP A 143 -4.26 -17.70 10.63
CA TRP A 143 -3.32 -16.83 11.34
C TRP A 143 -3.57 -16.82 12.86
N ASP A 144 -4.82 -17.00 13.30
CA ASP A 144 -5.21 -16.98 14.72
C ASP A 144 -5.06 -18.35 15.40
N ASP A 145 -5.21 -19.48 14.70
CA ASP A 145 -4.93 -20.81 15.30
C ASP A 145 -3.45 -21.10 15.52
N LYS A 146 -2.58 -20.45 14.76
CA LYS A 146 -1.13 -20.46 15.05
C LYS A 146 -0.69 -19.24 15.86
N ALA A 147 -1.60 -18.32 16.19
CA ALA A 147 -1.38 -17.22 17.11
C ALA A 147 -2.12 -17.42 18.44
N SER A 148 -1.92 -18.59 19.06
CA SER A 148 -2.09 -18.74 20.51
C SER A 148 -0.88 -19.40 21.14
N THR A 149 0.30 -18.88 20.82
CA THR A 149 1.25 -18.48 21.85
C THR A 149 1.92 -17.20 21.36
N PRO A 150 1.66 -16.04 21.99
CA PRO A 150 2.41 -14.85 21.69
C PRO A 150 3.88 -15.12 22.05
N LEU A 151 4.76 -15.21 21.06
CA LEU A 151 6.21 -15.30 21.30
C LEU A 151 6.75 -14.09 22.07
N ASN A 152 5.96 -13.03 22.23
CA ASN A 152 6.33 -11.79 22.91
C ASN A 152 5.36 -11.34 24.01
N ALA A 153 4.58 -12.24 24.63
CA ALA A 153 3.93 -11.92 25.91
C ALA A 153 4.82 -12.38 27.07
N GLY A 154 5.89 -11.62 27.31
CA GLY A 154 6.71 -11.78 28.51
C GLY A 154 8.17 -12.07 28.28
N THR A 155 8.84 -11.35 27.37
CA THR A 155 10.27 -10.99 27.47
C THR A 155 10.64 -10.07 26.31
N GLU A 156 11.64 -9.22 26.48
CA GLU A 156 12.26 -8.39 25.45
C GLU A 156 12.94 -9.23 24.34
N THR A 157 12.17 -9.94 23.52
CA THR A 157 12.68 -10.72 22.39
C THR A 157 12.39 -10.01 21.08
N GLY A 158 13.44 -9.52 20.44
CA GLY A 158 13.37 -8.76 19.18
C GLY A 158 12.80 -9.57 18.00
N GLY A 159 12.60 -8.90 16.86
CA GLY A 159 12.02 -9.51 15.66
C GLY A 159 12.86 -10.65 15.08
N PRO A 160 12.43 -11.30 13.97
CA PRO A 160 13.13 -12.46 13.40
C PRO A 160 14.63 -12.24 13.12
N PHE A 161 15.01 -10.99 12.84
CA PHE A 161 16.40 -10.57 12.63
C PHE A 161 17.21 -10.38 13.92
N ASP A 162 16.55 -10.17 15.05
CA ASP A 162 17.17 -10.07 16.37
C ASP A 162 17.36 -11.46 17.00
N THR A 163 16.44 -12.39 16.72
CA THR A 163 16.54 -13.79 17.18
C THR A 163 17.53 -14.63 16.36
N VAL A 164 17.76 -14.25 15.09
CA VAL A 164 18.73 -14.94 14.21
C VAL A 164 19.63 -13.88 13.53
N PRO A 165 20.75 -13.49 14.17
CA PRO A 165 21.62 -12.42 13.68
C PRO A 165 22.20 -12.66 12.27
N GLY A 166 22.33 -13.92 11.85
CA GLY A 166 22.79 -14.34 10.52
C GLY A 166 21.68 -14.60 9.50
N LEU A 167 20.45 -14.14 9.76
CA LEU A 167 19.30 -14.42 8.90
C LEU A 167 19.47 -13.80 7.51
N THR A 168 19.33 -14.63 6.48
CA THR A 168 19.47 -14.26 5.08
C THR A 168 18.19 -14.63 4.35
N VAL A 169 17.59 -13.67 3.66
CA VAL A 169 16.28 -13.82 3.04
C VAL A 169 16.35 -13.46 1.55
N PRO A 170 16.56 -14.43 0.65
CA PRO A 170 16.61 -14.17 -0.79
C PRO A 170 15.19 -14.00 -1.34
N ARG A 171 14.65 -12.79 -1.25
CA ARG A 171 13.25 -12.55 -1.62
C ARG A 171 13.03 -12.69 -3.13
N PRO A 172 12.00 -13.45 -3.55
CA PRO A 172 11.73 -13.70 -4.96
C PRO A 172 11.24 -12.44 -5.68
N ILE A 173 11.41 -12.43 -7.01
CA ILE A 173 11.01 -11.35 -7.93
C ILE A 173 10.11 -11.86 -9.06
N GLY A 174 9.42 -10.94 -9.72
CA GLY A 174 8.74 -11.21 -10.99
C GLY A 174 7.73 -12.36 -10.94
N ALA A 175 7.82 -13.29 -11.90
CA ALA A 175 6.91 -14.43 -12.02
C ALA A 175 7.02 -15.39 -10.83
N ASP A 176 8.23 -15.61 -10.32
CA ASP A 176 8.49 -16.52 -9.21
C ASP A 176 7.82 -16.02 -7.92
N ARG A 177 7.94 -14.72 -7.63
CA ARG A 177 7.24 -14.09 -6.51
C ARG A 177 5.73 -14.27 -6.61
N ARG A 178 5.16 -14.07 -7.81
CA ARG A 178 3.72 -14.24 -8.04
C ARG A 178 3.28 -15.69 -7.85
N LEU A 179 4.09 -16.64 -8.33
CA LEU A 179 3.82 -18.06 -8.14
C LEU A 179 3.84 -18.45 -6.66
N LEU A 180 4.88 -18.03 -5.93
CA LEU A 180 4.99 -18.32 -4.49
C LEU A 180 3.90 -17.63 -3.67
N THR A 181 3.51 -16.41 -4.04
CA THR A 181 2.35 -15.72 -3.42
C THR A 181 1.07 -16.51 -3.68
N ARG A 182 0.87 -17.01 -4.91
CA ARG A 182 -0.29 -17.84 -5.24
C ARG A 182 -0.30 -19.15 -4.44
N ILE A 183 0.84 -19.83 -4.34
CA ILE A 183 0.94 -21.08 -3.56
C ILE A 183 0.68 -20.83 -2.07
N LEU A 184 1.18 -19.72 -1.52
CA LEU A 184 0.86 -19.31 -0.15
C LEU A 184 -0.65 -19.18 0.05
N THR A 185 -1.33 -18.51 -0.89
CA THR A 185 -2.79 -18.33 -0.86
C THR A 185 -3.55 -19.64 -1.03
N ASP A 186 -3.14 -20.48 -1.98
CA ASP A 186 -3.91 -21.66 -2.40
C ASP A 186 -3.60 -22.91 -1.56
N SER A 187 -2.42 -22.99 -0.94
CA SER A 187 -1.88 -24.22 -0.33
C SER A 187 -1.13 -24.01 0.98
N GLY A 188 -1.02 -22.76 1.45
CA GLY A 188 -0.44 -22.44 2.75
C GLY A 188 1.09 -22.29 2.77
N ALA A 189 1.60 -21.94 3.95
CA ALA A 189 2.98 -21.52 4.14
C ALA A 189 4.02 -22.65 3.95
N GLU A 190 3.68 -23.88 4.36
CA GLU A 190 4.56 -25.05 4.17
C GLU A 190 4.76 -25.37 2.68
N ALA A 191 3.66 -25.42 1.91
CA ALA A 191 3.72 -25.65 0.47
C ALA A 191 4.49 -24.53 -0.25
N MET A 192 4.35 -23.28 0.20
CA MET A 192 5.13 -22.16 -0.32
C MET A 192 6.62 -22.31 0.01
N ALA A 193 6.96 -22.69 1.25
CA ALA A 193 8.34 -22.89 1.68
C ALA A 193 9.02 -24.02 0.89
N ASP A 194 8.35 -25.16 0.73
CA ASP A 194 8.83 -26.26 -0.11
C ASP A 194 9.01 -25.84 -1.56
N ARG A 195 8.05 -25.08 -2.10
CA ARG A 195 8.21 -24.55 -3.45
C ARG A 195 9.39 -23.59 -3.54
N ALA A 196 9.55 -22.67 -2.59
CA ALA A 196 10.66 -21.72 -2.56
C ALA A 196 12.02 -22.44 -2.52
N ARG A 197 12.13 -23.54 -1.74
CA ARG A 197 13.30 -24.43 -1.75
C ARG A 197 13.59 -24.99 -3.13
N THR A 198 12.59 -25.60 -3.78
CA THR A 198 12.77 -26.20 -5.12
C THR A 198 13.08 -25.17 -6.21
N MET A 199 12.60 -23.94 -6.06
CA MET A 199 12.85 -22.84 -7.00
C MET A 199 14.19 -22.12 -6.75
N GLY A 200 14.91 -22.48 -5.68
CA GLY A 200 16.17 -21.83 -5.31
C GLY A 200 15.98 -20.44 -4.70
N TRP A 201 14.81 -20.11 -4.15
CA TRP A 201 14.55 -18.88 -3.39
C TRP A 201 14.62 -19.13 -1.88
N TRP A 202 15.49 -20.04 -1.46
CA TRP A 202 15.62 -20.47 -0.08
C TRP A 202 17.07 -20.43 0.36
N HIS A 203 17.30 -19.91 1.57
CA HIS A 203 18.60 -19.92 2.20
C HIS A 203 18.50 -20.75 3.48
N ARG A 204 19.53 -21.55 3.79
CA ARG A 204 19.56 -22.47 4.94
C ARG A 204 19.26 -21.82 6.30
N THR A 205 19.45 -20.50 6.42
CA THR A 205 19.15 -19.78 7.67
C THR A 205 17.65 -19.61 7.93
N LEU A 206 16.80 -19.96 6.95
CA LEU A 206 15.35 -20.05 7.09
C LEU A 206 14.89 -21.41 7.66
N ASP A 207 15.73 -22.45 7.65
CA ASP A 207 15.31 -23.83 8.01
C ASP A 207 14.83 -23.97 9.47
N GLY A 208 15.28 -23.08 10.35
CA GLY A 208 14.90 -23.05 11.77
C GLY A 208 13.70 -22.17 12.10
N LEU A 209 13.08 -21.52 11.10
CA LEU A 209 11.96 -20.61 11.30
C LEU A 209 10.63 -21.28 10.93
N ASP A 210 9.55 -20.87 11.59
CA ASP A 210 8.19 -21.27 11.22
C ASP A 210 7.90 -20.88 9.76
N ALA A 211 7.15 -21.73 9.05
CA ALA A 211 6.84 -21.53 7.64
C ALA A 211 6.08 -20.20 7.40
N GLY A 212 5.22 -19.78 8.33
CA GLY A 212 4.54 -18.49 8.28
C GLY A 212 5.50 -17.31 8.42
N VAL A 213 6.50 -17.41 9.30
CA VAL A 213 7.58 -16.42 9.41
C VAL A 213 8.40 -16.36 8.12
N CYS A 214 8.74 -17.52 7.54
CA CYS A 214 9.41 -17.59 6.24
C CYS A 214 8.59 -16.94 5.12
N ALA A 215 7.27 -17.17 5.11
CA ALA A 215 6.36 -16.55 4.16
C ALA A 215 6.33 -15.03 4.26
N ALA A 216 6.26 -14.49 5.48
CA ALA A 216 6.30 -13.06 5.71
C ALA A 216 7.62 -12.46 5.22
N LEU A 217 8.76 -13.03 5.63
CA LEU A 217 10.09 -12.58 5.24
C LEU A 217 10.29 -12.57 3.72
N LEU A 218 9.85 -13.63 3.03
CA LEU A 218 10.01 -13.76 1.58
C LEU A 218 9.03 -12.86 0.82
N LEU A 219 7.76 -12.78 1.22
CA LEU A 219 6.67 -12.30 0.35
C LEU A 219 5.93 -11.04 0.83
N GLN A 220 6.08 -10.61 2.07
CA GLN A 220 5.42 -9.40 2.59
C GLN A 220 5.83 -8.13 1.81
N PRO A 221 4.92 -7.45 1.10
CA PRO A 221 5.31 -6.32 0.26
C PRO A 221 5.95 -5.19 1.07
N VAL A 222 6.96 -4.54 0.50
CA VAL A 222 7.55 -3.33 1.09
C VAL A 222 6.58 -2.16 0.90
N SER A 223 6.33 -1.40 1.97
CA SER A 223 5.47 -0.22 1.92
C SER A 223 6.00 0.83 0.94
N ARG A 224 5.12 1.38 0.11
CA ARG A 224 5.47 2.48 -0.83
C ARG A 224 5.97 3.74 -0.11
N ARG A 225 5.65 3.92 1.17
CA ARG A 225 6.16 5.02 2.01
C ARG A 225 7.67 4.90 2.25
N LEU A 226 8.23 3.69 2.18
CA LEU A 226 9.66 3.40 2.33
C LEU A 226 10.43 3.45 1.00
N LYS A 227 9.84 4.04 -0.05
CA LYS A 227 10.52 4.18 -1.35
C LYS A 227 11.83 4.95 -1.22
N GLY A 228 12.88 4.41 -1.85
CA GLY A 228 14.24 4.95 -1.82
C GLY A 228 14.99 4.66 -0.52
N VAL A 229 14.44 3.88 0.42
CA VAL A 229 15.17 3.48 1.63
C VAL A 229 16.14 2.34 1.31
N LEU A 230 15.76 1.38 0.47
CA LEU A 230 16.62 0.22 0.16
C LEU A 230 17.97 0.62 -0.48
N PRO A 231 18.03 1.55 -1.46
CA PRO A 231 19.31 2.07 -1.97
C PRO A 231 20.19 2.75 -0.91
N ARG A 232 19.57 3.37 0.11
CA ARG A 232 20.32 4.02 1.21
C ARG A 232 20.87 3.01 2.20
N MET A 233 20.19 1.88 2.40
CA MET A 233 20.69 0.78 3.23
C MET A 233 21.87 0.03 2.59
N LEU A 234 21.96 0.07 1.26
CA LEU A 234 22.97 -0.63 0.47
C LEU A 234 23.69 0.36 -0.45
N PRO A 235 24.44 1.33 0.10
CA PRO A 235 25.02 2.43 -0.68
C PRO A 235 26.06 1.94 -1.70
N ASP A 236 26.73 0.82 -1.43
CA ASP A 236 27.70 0.21 -2.33
C ASP A 236 27.07 -0.42 -3.59
N MET A 237 25.74 -0.63 -3.58
CA MET A 237 24.98 -1.23 -4.68
C MET A 237 23.65 -0.48 -4.93
N ALA A 238 23.65 0.83 -4.68
CA ALA A 238 22.45 1.67 -4.67
C ALA A 238 21.62 1.57 -5.97
N ASP A 239 22.27 1.51 -7.13
CA ASP A 239 21.60 1.43 -8.43
C ASP A 239 20.80 0.14 -8.60
N VAL A 240 21.42 -1.02 -8.30
CA VAL A 240 20.74 -2.31 -8.38
C VAL A 240 19.71 -2.47 -7.26
N ALA A 241 19.98 -1.88 -6.08
CA ALA A 241 19.02 -1.82 -4.98
C ALA A 241 17.76 -1.04 -5.36
N GLY A 242 17.88 0.07 -6.11
CA GLY A 242 16.73 0.83 -6.59
C GLY A 242 15.87 0.05 -7.59
N LEU A 243 16.53 -0.68 -8.51
CA LEU A 243 15.84 -1.58 -9.44
C LEU A 243 15.18 -2.75 -8.71
N TYR A 244 15.79 -3.25 -7.63
CA TYR A 244 15.26 -4.34 -6.83
C TYR A 244 14.06 -3.90 -5.97
N GLU A 245 14.17 -2.78 -5.27
CA GLU A 245 13.15 -2.21 -4.37
C GLU A 245 11.80 -2.09 -5.10
N ALA A 246 11.85 -1.59 -6.32
CA ALA A 246 10.75 -1.50 -7.26
C ALA A 246 9.96 -2.81 -7.45
N THR A 247 10.63 -3.97 -7.39
CA THR A 247 10.00 -5.29 -7.54
C THR A 247 9.38 -5.84 -6.26
N GLN A 248 9.70 -5.24 -5.12
CA GLN A 248 9.27 -5.67 -3.79
C GLN A 248 8.05 -4.88 -3.28
N MET A 249 7.74 -3.74 -3.91
CA MET A 249 6.55 -2.95 -3.60
C MET A 249 5.29 -3.54 -4.20
N SER A 250 4.14 -3.26 -3.58
CA SER A 250 2.84 -3.67 -4.10
C SER A 250 2.59 -3.10 -5.51
N SER A 251 2.29 -4.02 -6.44
CA SER A 251 1.73 -3.83 -7.78
C SER A 251 2.55 -3.05 -8.82
N ASP A 252 3.34 -3.79 -9.60
CA ASP A 252 3.59 -3.56 -11.03
C ASP A 252 4.28 -4.80 -11.67
N PRO A 253 3.76 -5.43 -12.75
CA PRO A 253 4.51 -6.45 -13.49
C PRO A 253 5.66 -5.78 -14.26
N ARG A 254 6.78 -5.57 -13.58
CA ARG A 254 7.99 -5.01 -14.21
C ARG A 254 8.77 -6.10 -14.94
N ASP A 255 9.30 -5.73 -16.10
CA ASP A 255 10.36 -6.51 -16.73
C ASP A 255 11.54 -6.61 -15.75
N VAL A 256 11.86 -7.84 -15.36
CA VAL A 256 12.96 -8.14 -14.44
C VAL A 256 14.30 -8.33 -15.16
N ALA A 257 14.31 -8.35 -16.50
CA ALA A 257 15.54 -8.52 -17.28
C ALA A 257 16.57 -7.41 -17.02
N PRO A 258 16.20 -6.11 -16.91
CA PRO A 258 17.14 -5.05 -16.50
C PRO A 258 17.73 -5.30 -15.12
N LEU A 259 16.93 -5.76 -14.16
CA LEU A 259 17.39 -6.08 -12.81
C LEU A 259 18.34 -7.28 -12.82
N ARG A 260 18.02 -8.36 -13.55
CA ARG A 260 18.91 -9.53 -13.68
C ARG A 260 20.27 -9.14 -14.29
N ARG A 261 20.27 -8.31 -15.34
CA ARG A 261 21.52 -7.77 -15.91
C ARG A 261 22.29 -6.89 -14.93
N ALA A 262 21.60 -6.09 -14.12
CA ALA A 262 22.22 -5.27 -13.10
C ALA A 262 22.86 -6.13 -12.01
N VAL A 263 22.18 -7.17 -11.52
CA VAL A 263 22.74 -8.12 -10.56
C VAL A 263 23.95 -8.85 -11.12
N ALA A 264 23.90 -9.34 -12.37
CA ALA A 264 25.04 -10.01 -13.01
C ALA A 264 26.27 -9.10 -13.17
N ARG A 265 26.06 -7.79 -13.38
CA ARG A 265 27.17 -6.81 -13.40
C ARG A 265 27.70 -6.54 -11.99
N GLU A 266 26.80 -6.42 -11.02
CA GLU A 266 27.16 -6.13 -9.64
C GLU A 266 27.94 -7.28 -9.00
N ALA A 267 27.52 -8.53 -9.24
CA ALA A 267 28.24 -9.71 -8.80
C ALA A 267 29.68 -9.75 -9.34
N ARG A 268 29.85 -9.44 -10.62
CA ARG A 268 31.19 -9.31 -11.25
C ARG A 268 32.01 -8.19 -10.63
N ARG A 269 31.40 -7.03 -10.37
CA ARG A 269 32.07 -5.88 -9.75
C ARG A 269 32.55 -6.21 -8.33
N LEU A 270 31.76 -6.97 -7.58
CA LEU A 270 32.03 -7.37 -6.20
C LEU A 270 32.89 -8.64 -6.08
N GLY A 271 33.14 -9.36 -7.19
CA GLY A 271 33.88 -10.61 -7.18
C GLY A 271 33.14 -11.76 -6.48
N CYS A 272 31.81 -11.75 -6.51
CA CYS A 272 30.96 -12.78 -5.87
C CYS A 272 30.00 -13.43 -6.87
N VAL A 273 29.25 -14.45 -6.43
CA VAL A 273 28.22 -15.07 -7.26
C VAL A 273 26.92 -14.26 -7.22
N GLU A 274 26.11 -14.33 -8.28
CA GLU A 274 24.84 -13.58 -8.36
C GLU A 274 23.91 -13.84 -7.16
N TRP A 275 23.93 -15.07 -6.64
CA TRP A 275 23.15 -15.47 -5.47
C TRP A 275 23.45 -14.63 -4.23
N ASP A 276 24.71 -14.24 -4.01
CA ASP A 276 25.09 -13.42 -2.86
C ASP A 276 24.49 -12.02 -2.96
N VAL A 277 24.41 -11.47 -4.16
CA VAL A 277 23.77 -10.17 -4.42
C VAL A 277 22.27 -10.27 -4.16
N TRP A 278 21.61 -11.32 -4.63
CA TRP A 278 20.19 -11.57 -4.35
C TRP A 278 19.92 -11.71 -2.85
N CYS A 279 20.80 -12.40 -2.13
CA CYS A 279 20.72 -12.54 -0.67
C CYS A 279 20.83 -11.19 0.03
N ARG A 280 21.80 -10.34 -0.33
CA ARG A 280 21.97 -9.00 0.26
C ARG A 280 20.76 -8.10 0.02
N LEU A 281 20.31 -8.03 -1.23
CA LEU A 281 19.15 -7.24 -1.65
C LEU A 281 17.86 -7.70 -0.95
N GLY A 282 17.60 -9.00 -0.99
CA GLY A 282 16.41 -9.58 -0.38
C GLY A 282 16.38 -9.43 1.14
N THR A 283 17.53 -9.62 1.81
CA THR A 283 17.62 -9.51 3.27
C THR A 283 17.33 -8.09 3.73
N ALA A 284 17.91 -7.09 3.05
CA ALA A 284 17.63 -5.69 3.36
C ALA A 284 16.15 -5.34 3.08
N ALA A 285 15.57 -5.84 1.99
CA ALA A 285 14.14 -5.65 1.71
C ALA A 285 13.22 -6.41 2.67
N ALA A 286 13.65 -7.53 3.25
CA ALA A 286 12.89 -8.26 4.27
C ALA A 286 12.86 -7.44 5.56
N ARG A 287 14.01 -6.88 5.99
CA ARG A 287 14.09 -5.96 7.15
C ARG A 287 13.14 -4.77 7.00
N LEU A 288 13.03 -4.20 5.80
CA LEU A 288 12.08 -3.10 5.53
C LEU A 288 10.61 -3.51 5.53
N ALA A 289 10.31 -4.79 5.34
CA ALA A 289 8.93 -5.26 5.26
C ALA A 289 8.38 -5.71 6.60
N VAL A 290 9.21 -6.32 7.45
CA VAL A 290 8.79 -6.88 8.76
C VAL A 290 9.28 -6.06 9.96
N GLY A 291 10.13 -5.05 9.73
CA GLY A 291 10.62 -4.12 10.74
C GLY A 291 9.88 -2.79 10.75
#